data_AF-A0A7N2KSC7-F1
#
_entry.id   AF-A0A7N2KSC7-F1
#
_cell.length_a   1.000
_cell.length_b   1.000
_cell.length_c   1.000
_cell.angle_alpha   90.00
_cell.angle_beta   90.00
_cell.angle_gamma   90.00
#
_symmetry.space_group_name_H-M   'P 1'
#
loop_
_entity.id
_entity.type
_entity.pdbx_description
1 polymer ?
#
loop_
_entity_poly.entity_id
_entity_poly.type
_entity_poly.pdbx_seq_one_letter_code
_entity_poly.pdbx_strand_id
1 'polypeptide(L)'
;MEGLVLEEKDAGDWAYRGEGACNLVLAYTGSSPSFMGKVMRVQKVPRRVGSPGSRCPTALSENERVLWKEIDGIDSCPNKEIAAQLYVEHVMSPLLGSKYVDSGMRVLVSREFLESIEKNILCERPAWRVDAAKVNTDCDSALLMSDHSLFPGNLCLLEFGRIIILHLVTISVSH
;
A
#
# COMPACT_ATOMS: atom_id res chain seq x y z
N MET A 1 -18.76 -2.53 -12.46
CA MET A 1 -18.29 -3.38 -11.35
C MET A 1 -18.47 -2.52 -10.12
N GLU A 2 -19.51 -2.76 -9.32
CA GLU A 2 -19.71 -2.03 -8.06
C GLU A 2 -18.49 -2.33 -7.18
N GLY A 3 -17.58 -1.37 -7.10
CA GLY A 3 -16.35 -1.51 -6.33
C GLY A 3 -16.71 -1.54 -4.87
N LEU A 4 -16.18 -2.51 -4.13
CA LEU A 4 -16.31 -2.51 -2.68
C LEU A 4 -15.62 -1.25 -2.14
N VAL A 5 -16.41 -0.38 -1.49
CA VAL A 5 -15.94 0.83 -0.82
C VAL A 5 -15.93 0.55 0.67
N LEU A 6 -14.78 0.72 1.31
CA LEU A 6 -14.66 0.66 2.77
C LEU A 6 -15.05 2.01 3.38
N GLU A 7 -15.96 1.97 4.34
CA GLU A 7 -16.55 3.12 5.01
C GLU A 7 -16.03 3.22 6.45
N GLU A 8 -16.35 4.32 7.14
CA GLU A 8 -15.95 4.57 8.54
C GLU A 8 -16.15 3.36 9.47
N LYS A 9 -17.29 2.69 9.35
CA LYS A 9 -17.68 1.53 10.18
C LYS A 9 -16.71 0.35 10.05
N ASP A 10 -16.05 0.22 8.90
CA ASP A 10 -15.16 -0.89 8.60
C ASP A 10 -13.77 -0.67 9.22
N ALA A 11 -13.45 0.55 9.66
CA ALA A 11 -12.14 0.90 10.21
C ALA A 11 -11.79 0.13 11.50
N GLY A 12 -12.79 -0.34 12.26
CA GLY A 12 -12.60 -1.14 13.47
C GLY A 12 -12.08 -2.56 13.20
N ASP A 13 -12.20 -3.05 11.98
CA ASP A 13 -11.75 -4.38 11.57
C ASP A 13 -10.28 -4.40 11.11
N TRP A 14 -9.55 -3.29 11.25
CA TRP A 14 -8.16 -3.17 10.80
C TRP A 14 -7.25 -2.74 11.95
N ALA A 15 -6.23 -3.56 12.24
CA ALA A 15 -5.26 -3.30 13.30
C ALA A 15 -3.90 -2.90 12.73
N TYR A 16 -3.16 -2.06 13.46
CA TYR A 16 -1.81 -1.67 13.06
C TYR A 16 -0.88 -2.89 12.95
N ARG A 17 -0.16 -3.00 11.83
CA ARG A 17 0.84 -4.05 11.61
C ARG A 17 2.26 -3.50 11.55
N GLY A 18 2.42 -2.30 11.00
CA GLY A 18 3.71 -1.63 10.86
C GLY A 18 3.67 -0.51 9.83
N GLU A 19 4.79 0.17 9.62
CA GLU A 19 4.90 1.25 8.64
C GLU A 19 6.31 1.42 8.07
N GLY A 20 6.37 1.82 6.81
CA GLY A 20 7.58 2.34 6.15
C GLY A 20 7.57 3.86 6.10
N ALA A 21 8.42 4.47 5.26
CA ALA A 21 8.36 5.92 5.03
C ALA A 21 7.07 6.35 4.33
N CYS A 22 6.68 5.64 3.27
CA CYS A 22 5.58 6.03 2.38
C CYS A 22 4.23 5.38 2.71
N ASN A 23 4.23 4.23 3.41
CA ASN A 23 3.02 3.42 3.60
C ASN A 23 2.85 2.99 5.05
N LEU A 24 1.60 2.96 5.48
CA LEU A 24 1.10 2.27 6.66
C LEU A 24 0.60 0.88 6.24
N VAL A 25 0.80 -0.13 7.08
CA VAL A 25 0.29 -1.49 6.88
C VAL A 25 -0.65 -1.86 8.02
N LEU A 26 -1.85 -2.30 7.67
CA LEU A 26 -2.91 -2.73 8.57
C LEU A 26 -3.23 -4.20 8.33
N ALA A 27 -3.40 -5.00 9.37
CA ALA A 27 -3.86 -6.38 9.27
C ALA A 27 -5.37 -6.46 9.50
N TYR A 28 -6.07 -7.28 8.72
CA TYR A 28 -7.50 -7.49 8.93
C TYR A 28 -7.75 -8.36 10.17
N THR A 29 -8.59 -7.88 11.07
CA THR A 29 -8.97 -8.54 12.33
C THR A 29 -10.48 -8.78 12.44
N GLY A 30 -11.25 -8.39 11.43
CA GLY A 30 -12.69 -8.64 11.39
C GLY A 30 -13.07 -10.08 11.00
N SER A 31 -14.34 -10.27 10.68
CA SER A 31 -14.91 -11.60 10.37
C SER A 31 -15.31 -11.79 8.91
N SER A 32 -15.18 -10.76 8.06
CA SER A 32 -15.55 -10.84 6.65
C SER A 32 -14.60 -11.77 5.88
N PRO A 33 -15.13 -12.82 5.22
CA PRO A 33 -14.31 -13.76 4.46
C PRO A 33 -13.49 -13.12 3.35
N SER A 34 -13.95 -11.99 2.79
CA SER A 34 -13.28 -11.27 1.70
C SER A 34 -11.92 -10.69 2.11
N PHE A 35 -11.71 -10.43 3.41
CA PHE A 35 -10.48 -9.81 3.92
C PHE A 35 -9.69 -10.73 4.87
N MET A 36 -10.20 -11.93 5.18
CA MET A 36 -9.49 -12.88 6.02
C MET A 36 -8.09 -13.18 5.47
N GLY A 37 -7.07 -13.02 6.31
CA GLY A 37 -5.68 -13.23 5.94
C GLY A 37 -5.12 -12.18 4.97
N LYS A 38 -5.71 -10.99 4.92
CA LYS A 38 -5.23 -9.85 4.13
C LYS A 38 -4.63 -8.76 5.00
N VAL A 39 -3.73 -8.00 4.39
CA VAL A 39 -3.23 -6.71 4.89
C VAL A 39 -3.60 -5.60 3.92
N MET A 40 -3.80 -4.40 4.44
CA MET A 40 -4.04 -3.20 3.67
C MET A 40 -2.84 -2.28 3.77
N ARG A 41 -2.40 -1.76 2.62
CA ARG A 41 -1.40 -0.69 2.53
C ARG A 41 -2.10 0.62 2.25
N VAL A 42 -1.94 1.58 3.15
CA VAL A 42 -2.48 2.93 3.07
C VAL A 42 -1.33 3.91 2.95
N GLN A 43 -1.45 4.87 2.05
CA GLN A 43 -0.38 5.85 1.86
C GLN A 43 -0.29 6.87 2.97
N LYS A 44 0.93 7.35 3.18
CA LYS A 44 1.23 8.47 4.06
C LYS A 44 1.68 9.69 3.27
N VAL A 45 1.38 10.85 3.82
CA VAL A 45 1.91 12.14 3.39
C VAL A 45 2.77 12.74 4.51
N PRO A 46 3.94 13.32 4.19
CA PRO A 46 4.75 14.02 5.17
C PRO A 46 3.94 15.11 5.87
N ARG A 47 4.07 15.22 7.19
CA ARG A 47 3.57 16.39 7.92
C ARG A 47 4.48 17.55 7.51
N ARG A 48 3.94 18.55 6.83
CA ARG A 48 4.73 19.67 6.29
C ARG A 48 5.42 20.41 7.43
N VAL A 49 6.71 20.17 7.62
CA VAL A 49 7.58 21.06 8.39
C VAL A 49 8.19 22.04 7.38
N GLY A 50 7.61 23.23 7.25
CA GLY A 50 8.33 24.40 6.72
C GLY A 50 8.50 24.56 5.19
N SER A 51 7.66 24.00 4.32
CA SER A 51 7.62 24.47 2.92
C SER A 51 6.25 24.29 2.23
N PRO A 52 5.71 25.36 1.60
CA PRO A 52 4.56 25.25 0.71
C PRO A 52 5.02 24.86 -0.69
N GLY A 53 4.55 23.72 -1.17
CA GLY A 53 4.51 23.45 -2.61
C GLY A 53 5.51 22.42 -3.11
N SER A 54 5.06 21.16 -3.14
CA SER A 54 5.27 20.33 -4.32
C SER A 54 4.13 19.31 -4.34
N ARG A 55 2.95 19.77 -4.77
CA ARG A 55 1.99 18.85 -5.38
C ARG A 55 2.61 18.54 -6.73
N CYS A 56 3.31 17.42 -6.85
CA CYS A 56 3.53 16.87 -8.18
C CYS A 56 2.15 16.32 -8.59
N PRO A 57 1.40 16.99 -9.50
CA PRO A 57 0.02 16.64 -9.78
C PRO A 57 -0.09 15.36 -10.63
N THR A 58 1.04 14.83 -11.07
CA THR A 58 1.14 13.72 -12.01
C THR A 58 1.76 12.51 -11.35
N ALA A 59 1.26 11.31 -11.69
CA ALA A 59 1.81 10.04 -11.25
C ALA A 59 3.31 9.93 -11.55
N LEU A 60 3.72 10.39 -12.73
CA LEU A 60 5.07 10.34 -13.26
C LEU A 60 5.49 11.71 -13.80
N SER A 61 6.76 12.04 -13.68
CA SER A 61 7.41 13.15 -14.37
C SER A 61 7.48 12.89 -15.89
N GLU A 62 7.74 13.93 -16.68
CA GLU A 62 7.85 13.81 -18.14
C GLU A 62 8.91 12.78 -18.56
N ASN A 63 10.08 12.79 -17.89
CA ASN A 63 11.16 11.86 -18.17
C ASN A 63 10.78 10.41 -17.81
N GLU A 64 10.09 10.20 -16.69
CA GLU A 64 9.61 8.87 -16.31
C GLU A 64 8.56 8.34 -17.28
N ARG A 65 7.67 9.19 -17.81
CA ARG A 65 6.70 8.76 -18.84
C ARG A 65 7.39 8.30 -20.11
N VAL A 66 8.47 8.97 -20.53
CA VAL A 66 9.26 8.55 -21.69
C VAL A 66 9.94 7.20 -21.42
N LEU A 67 10.52 7.03 -20.23
CA LEU A 67 11.18 5.79 -19.83
C LEU A 67 10.24 4.58 -19.82
N TRP A 68 9.01 4.77 -19.33
CA TRP A 68 8.02 3.70 -19.17
C TRP A 68 7.01 3.60 -20.32
N LYS A 69 7.23 4.33 -21.43
CA LYS A 69 6.29 4.43 -22.56
C LYS A 69 5.97 3.09 -23.23
N GLU A 70 6.91 2.15 -23.19
CA GLU A 70 6.77 0.83 -23.82
C GLU A 70 6.01 -0.18 -22.95
N ILE A 71 5.74 0.16 -21.68
CA ILE A 71 5.00 -0.71 -20.77
C ILE A 71 3.56 -0.22 -20.68
N ASP A 72 2.65 -1.06 -21.16
CA ASP A 72 1.23 -0.74 -21.27
C ASP A 72 0.65 -0.18 -19.96
N GLY A 73 0.07 1.01 -20.06
CA GLY A 73 -0.71 1.65 -19.00
C GLY A 73 0.10 2.41 -17.95
N ILE A 74 1.42 2.19 -17.80
CA ILE A 74 2.23 2.89 -16.77
C ILE A 74 2.34 4.39 -17.09
N ASP A 75 2.63 4.73 -18.34
CA ASP A 75 2.85 6.11 -18.80
C ASP A 75 1.61 7.01 -18.67
N SER A 76 0.42 6.41 -18.71
CA SER A 76 -0.89 7.07 -18.69
C SER A 76 -1.58 7.03 -17.33
N CYS A 77 -0.90 6.54 -16.28
CA CYS A 77 -1.45 6.45 -14.94
C CYS A 77 -1.87 7.81 -14.36
N PRO A 78 -3.06 7.90 -13.71
CA PRO A 78 -3.55 9.14 -13.14
C PRO A 78 -2.92 9.47 -11.78
N ASN A 79 -2.45 8.45 -11.04
CA ASN A 79 -1.80 8.63 -9.74
C ASN A 79 -0.65 7.62 -9.50
N LYS A 80 0.16 7.88 -8.47
CA LYS A 80 1.37 7.10 -8.17
C LYS A 80 1.06 5.67 -7.72
N GLU A 81 -0.13 5.46 -7.16
CA GLU A 81 -0.56 4.19 -6.60
C GLU A 81 -0.82 3.18 -7.70
N ILE A 82 -1.54 3.61 -8.75
CA ILE A 82 -1.82 2.80 -9.94
C ILE A 82 -0.51 2.55 -10.69
N ALA A 83 0.34 3.56 -10.85
CA ALA A 83 1.64 3.38 -11.49
C ALA A 83 2.51 2.36 -10.75
N ALA A 84 2.53 2.40 -9.42
CA ALA A 84 3.26 1.43 -8.60
C ALA A 84 2.68 0.01 -8.73
N GLN A 85 1.35 -0.14 -8.76
CA GLN A 85 0.71 -1.45 -8.95
C GLN A 85 1.05 -2.04 -10.32
N LEU A 86 0.91 -1.26 -11.40
CA LEU A 86 1.24 -1.70 -12.75
C LEU A 86 2.74 -1.98 -12.92
N TYR A 87 3.61 -1.23 -12.25
CA TYR A 87 5.04 -1.54 -12.21
C TYR A 87 5.30 -2.92 -11.59
N VAL A 88 4.63 -3.24 -10.48
CA VAL A 88 4.76 -4.57 -9.86
C VAL A 88 4.22 -5.67 -10.79
N GLU A 89 3.08 -5.42 -11.44
CA GLU A 89 2.41 -6.39 -12.30
C GLU A 89 3.14 -6.64 -13.63
N HIS A 90 3.56 -5.57 -14.32
CA HIS A 90 4.10 -5.66 -15.68
C HIS A 90 5.63 -5.65 -15.74
N VAL A 91 6.32 -5.18 -14.70
CA VAL A 91 7.79 -5.17 -14.67
C VAL A 91 8.33 -6.20 -13.68
N MET A 92 7.89 -6.15 -12.41
CA MET A 92 8.49 -7.00 -11.38
C MET A 92 8.04 -8.46 -11.47
N SER A 93 6.75 -8.70 -11.74
CA SER A 93 6.21 -10.07 -11.80
C SER A 93 6.83 -10.92 -12.91
N PRO A 94 7.05 -10.41 -14.15
CA PRO A 94 7.76 -11.18 -15.18
C PRO A 94 9.22 -11.49 -14.84
N LEU A 95 9.91 -10.60 -14.14
CA LEU A 95 11.33 -10.74 -13.80
C LEU A 95 11.58 -11.68 -12.62
N LEU A 96 10.71 -11.62 -11.60
CA LEU A 96 10.89 -12.34 -10.34
C LEU A 96 10.00 -13.59 -10.25
N GLY A 97 9.04 -13.72 -11.17
CA GLY A 97 8.04 -14.78 -11.20
C GLY A 97 6.78 -14.41 -10.42
N SER A 98 5.62 -14.48 -11.08
CA SER A 98 4.30 -14.19 -10.50
C SER A 98 3.91 -15.06 -9.31
N LYS A 99 4.60 -16.20 -9.10
CA LYS A 99 4.45 -17.02 -7.89
C LYS A 99 4.93 -16.31 -6.62
N TYR A 100 5.86 -15.37 -6.73
CA TYR A 100 6.55 -14.73 -5.60
C TYR A 100 6.22 -13.24 -5.44
N VAL A 101 5.43 -12.69 -6.36
CA VAL A 101 5.08 -11.27 -6.39
C VAL A 101 3.56 -11.13 -6.32
N ASP A 102 3.08 -10.53 -5.22
CA ASP A 102 1.68 -10.11 -5.07
C ASP A 102 1.59 -8.63 -5.47
N SER A 103 0.98 -8.33 -6.62
CA SER A 103 0.73 -6.96 -7.07
C SER A 103 -0.36 -6.26 -6.24
N GLY A 104 -1.11 -7.02 -5.44
CA GLY A 104 -2.23 -6.52 -4.65
C GLY A 104 -3.45 -6.15 -5.50
N MET A 105 -4.54 -5.88 -4.79
CA MET A 105 -5.82 -5.46 -5.36
C MET A 105 -6.17 -4.08 -4.82
N ARG A 106 -6.52 -3.15 -5.72
CA ARG A 106 -7.05 -1.85 -5.29
C ARG A 106 -8.45 -2.00 -4.74
N VAL A 107 -8.68 -1.40 -3.58
CA VAL A 107 -10.00 -1.28 -2.95
C VAL A 107 -10.31 0.19 -2.75
N LEU A 108 -11.57 0.58 -2.94
CA LEU A 108 -11.99 1.95 -2.71
C LEU A 108 -12.14 2.18 -1.22
N VAL A 109 -11.77 3.38 -0.77
CA VAL A 109 -11.89 3.78 0.63
C VAL A 109 -12.52 5.15 0.71
N SER A 110 -13.39 5.34 1.71
CA SER A 110 -13.92 6.66 2.01
C SER A 110 -12.89 7.49 2.79
N ARG A 111 -13.07 8.81 2.76
CA ARG A 111 -12.23 9.72 3.54
C ARG A 111 -12.39 9.46 5.05
N GLU A 112 -13.61 9.21 5.49
CA GLU A 112 -13.99 8.95 6.87
C GLU A 112 -13.37 7.64 7.39
N PHE A 113 -13.27 6.63 6.53
CA PHE A 113 -12.50 5.42 6.82
C PHE A 113 -11.03 5.76 7.11
N LEU A 114 -10.36 6.53 6.24
CA LEU A 114 -8.96 6.90 6.43
C LEU A 114 -8.71 7.79 7.66
N GLU A 115 -9.62 8.72 7.95
CA GLU A 115 -9.58 9.54 9.15
C GLU A 115 -9.74 8.68 10.43
N SER A 116 -10.63 7.69 10.40
CA SER A 116 -10.82 6.74 11.50
C SER A 116 -9.60 5.84 11.72
N ILE A 117 -8.98 5.36 10.64
CA ILE A 117 -7.72 4.61 10.71
C ILE A 117 -6.61 5.43 11.39
N GLU A 118 -6.37 6.68 10.96
CA GLU A 118 -5.32 7.54 11.56
C GLU A 118 -5.54 7.73 13.06
N LYS A 119 -6.80 7.84 13.50
CA LYS A 119 -7.15 7.95 14.92
C LYS A 119 -6.91 6.65 15.68
N ASN A 120 -7.36 5.51 15.16
CA ASN A 120 -7.29 4.22 15.84
C ASN A 120 -5.85 3.78 16.13
N ILE A 121 -4.95 4.01 15.18
CA ILE A 121 -3.55 3.56 15.26
C ILE A 121 -2.63 4.53 16.00
N LEU A 122 -3.12 5.71 16.41
CA LEU A 122 -2.26 6.81 16.90
C LEU A 122 -1.39 6.37 18.08
N CYS A 123 -1.94 5.55 18.97
CA CYS A 123 -1.24 5.03 20.16
C CYS A 123 -0.30 3.85 19.85
N GLU A 124 -0.43 3.22 18.69
CA GLU A 124 0.39 2.08 18.27
C GLU A 124 1.62 2.53 17.46
N ARG A 125 1.55 3.70 16.84
CA ARG A 125 2.64 4.27 16.04
C ARG A 125 3.74 4.88 16.92
N PRO A 126 5.03 4.65 16.61
CA PRO A 126 6.12 5.35 17.29
C PRO A 126 6.01 6.87 17.13
N ALA A 127 6.26 7.65 18.18
CA ALA A 127 6.07 9.11 18.18
C ALA A 127 6.76 9.81 16.99
N TRP A 128 8.03 9.49 16.72
CA TRP A 128 8.79 10.08 15.61
C TRP A 128 8.19 9.77 14.22
N ARG A 129 7.49 8.64 14.06
CA ARG A 129 6.76 8.30 12.83
C ARG A 129 5.47 9.11 12.70
N VAL A 130 4.78 9.33 13.82
CA VAL A 130 3.58 10.19 13.88
C VAL A 130 3.94 11.62 13.50
N ASP A 131 5.05 12.14 14.01
CA ASP A 131 5.53 13.50 13.74
C ASP A 131 5.98 13.67 12.28
N ALA A 132 6.61 12.66 11.69
CA ALA A 132 7.12 12.73 10.32
C ALA A 132 6.02 12.69 9.25
N ALA A 133 4.98 11.87 9.43
CA ALA A 133 3.96 11.64 8.41
C ALA A 133 2.61 11.21 8.98
N LYS A 134 1.54 11.52 8.26
CA LYS A 134 0.16 11.12 8.55
C LYS A 134 -0.44 10.34 7.39
N VAL A 135 -1.51 9.59 7.63
CA VAL A 135 -2.31 8.97 6.56
C VAL A 135 -2.78 10.03 5.55
N ASN A 136 -2.72 9.67 4.27
CA ASN A 136 -3.21 10.51 3.17
C ASN A 136 -4.74 10.39 3.04
N THR A 137 -5.48 11.21 3.78
CA THR A 137 -6.96 11.22 3.78
C THR A 137 -7.57 11.74 2.49
N ASP A 138 -6.78 12.31 1.58
CA ASP A 138 -7.24 12.79 0.27
C ASP A 138 -7.21 11.68 -0.80
N CYS A 139 -6.75 10.47 -0.46
CA CYS A 139 -6.74 9.31 -1.35
C CYS A 139 -8.09 8.58 -1.32
N ASP A 140 -8.49 8.01 -2.46
CA ASP A 140 -9.76 7.29 -2.65
C ASP A 140 -9.59 5.76 -2.70
N SER A 141 -8.36 5.28 -2.56
CA SER A 141 -8.04 3.86 -2.69
C SER A 141 -6.88 3.42 -1.80
N ALA A 142 -6.92 2.14 -1.42
CA ALA A 142 -5.85 1.46 -0.73
C ALA A 142 -5.47 0.16 -1.46
N LEU A 143 -4.31 -0.40 -1.16
CA LEU A 143 -3.86 -1.66 -1.77
C LEU A 143 -4.05 -2.81 -0.78
N LEU A 144 -4.93 -3.74 -1.11
CA LEU A 144 -5.17 -4.96 -0.38
C LEU A 144 -4.24 -6.07 -0.87
N MET A 145 -3.56 -6.74 0.05
CA MET A 145 -2.56 -7.78 -0.27
C MET A 145 -2.73 -8.98 0.66
N SER A 146 -2.15 -10.10 0.28
CA SER A 146 -2.09 -11.27 1.16
C SER A 146 -1.19 -11.00 2.37
N ASP A 147 -1.61 -11.42 3.56
CA ASP A 147 -0.74 -11.37 4.73
C ASP A 147 0.31 -12.48 4.66
N HIS A 148 1.49 -12.14 4.15
CA HIS A 148 2.59 -13.10 4.00
C HIS A 148 3.23 -13.54 5.33
N SER A 149 2.80 -13.00 6.47
CA SER A 149 3.19 -13.51 7.79
C SER A 149 2.33 -14.69 8.25
N LEU A 150 1.17 -14.89 7.61
CA LEU A 150 0.30 -16.02 7.87
C LEU A 150 0.64 -17.16 6.92
N PHE A 151 0.86 -18.34 7.49
CA PHE A 151 1.04 -19.57 6.73
C PHE A 151 -0.29 -20.31 6.67
N PRO A 152 -0.74 -20.77 5.49
CA PRO A 152 -1.89 -21.66 5.41
C PRO A 152 -1.61 -22.88 6.29
N GLY A 153 -2.53 -23.22 7.19
CA GLY A 153 -2.35 -24.11 8.34
C GLY A 153 -2.03 -25.59 8.06
N ASN A 154 -1.40 -25.95 6.94
CA ASN A 154 -0.97 -27.31 6.62
C ASN A 154 0.44 -27.42 6.00
N LEU A 155 1.26 -26.36 5.91
CA LEU A 155 2.63 -26.48 5.39
C LEU A 155 3.70 -26.33 6.48
N CYS A 156 4.25 -27.48 6.90
CA CYS A 156 5.50 -27.58 7.65
C CYS A 156 6.66 -26.87 6.91
N LEU A 157 7.24 -25.86 7.56
CA LEU A 157 8.67 -25.47 7.66
C LEU A 157 9.67 -25.75 6.50
N LEU A 158 9.26 -25.88 5.24
CA LEU A 158 10.20 -26.11 4.12
C LEU A 158 10.32 -24.95 3.13
N GLU A 159 9.62 -23.83 3.31
CA GLU A 159 9.69 -22.69 2.38
C GLU A 159 10.09 -21.37 3.05
N PHE A 160 11.19 -21.39 3.81
CA PHE A 160 11.87 -20.18 4.31
C PHE A 160 12.38 -19.24 3.20
N GLY A 161 12.40 -19.69 1.93
CA GLY A 161 12.79 -18.85 0.78
C GLY A 161 11.75 -17.81 0.34
N ARG A 162 10.54 -17.81 0.92
CA ARG A 162 9.39 -17.02 0.42
C ARG A 162 9.35 -15.55 0.83
N ILE A 163 10.18 -15.10 1.77
CA ILE A 163 9.96 -13.82 2.48
C ILE A 163 10.84 -12.65 1.98
N ILE A 164 11.91 -12.90 1.22
CA ILE A 164 12.97 -11.89 1.07
C ILE A 164 12.67 -10.81 0.01
N ILE A 165 11.80 -11.07 -0.97
CA ILE A 165 11.74 -10.18 -2.15
C ILE A 165 10.86 -8.93 -1.95
N LEU A 166 9.83 -8.95 -1.09
CA LEU A 166 8.93 -7.80 -0.97
C LEU A 166 9.33 -6.73 0.07
N HIS A 167 10.27 -7.04 0.98
CA HIS A 167 10.76 -6.06 1.96
C HIS A 167 11.86 -5.15 1.42
N LEU A 168 12.52 -5.53 0.31
CA LEU A 168 13.65 -4.77 -0.24
C LEU A 168 13.27 -3.69 -1.25
N VAL A 169 12.10 -3.77 -1.90
CA VAL A 169 11.70 -2.79 -2.93
C VAL A 169 11.16 -1.47 -2.32
N THR A 170 10.77 -1.46 -1.04
CA THR A 170 10.32 -0.23 -0.35
C THR A 170 11.42 0.52 0.40
N ILE A 171 12.66 0.00 0.45
CA ILE A 171 13.80 0.64 1.13
C ILE A 171 14.63 1.51 0.19
N SER A 172 14.53 1.35 -1.14
CA SER A 172 15.52 1.93 -2.08
C SER A 172 15.07 3.10 -2.95
N VAL A 173 13.94 3.77 -2.67
CA VAL A 173 13.59 5.02 -3.37
C VAL A 173 13.47 6.15 -2.34
N SER A 174 14.60 6.48 -1.74
CA SER A 174 14.80 7.71 -0.97
C SER A 174 16.26 8.13 -1.15
N HIS A 175 16.51 8.78 -2.28
CA HIS A 175 17.62 9.70 -2.47
C HIS A 175 17.04 11.00 -3.01
#